data_AF-A0A2M8L266-F1
#
_entry.id   AF-A0A2M8L266-F1
#
_cell.length_a   1.000
_cell.length_b   1.000
_cell.length_c   1.000
_cell.angle_alpha   90.00
_cell.angle_beta   90.00
_cell.angle_gamma   90.00
#
_symmetry.space_group_name_H-M   'P 1'
#
loop_
_entity.id
_entity.type
_entity.pdbx_description
1 polymer ?
#
loop_
_entity_poly.entity_id
_entity_poly.type
_entity_poly.pdbx_seq_one_letter_code
_entity_poly.pdbx_strand_id
1 'polypeptide(L)'
;MDRRSYRVISFILHLATNKKSFFFWLSVRFVSAILPLITIYQFSHVVGLLEAKSPFINIFWALIWIFVVRIVDNFLRLRSITKLEYEIASISFDIHNFFLSDLKTNTKLERHEIVQSIRNFADASSVTLNLIKQPGIDSIVSLTLIPPILFFLDFRVFILNFAYVFIYIAIDTYTTQHYAHLKNILNTHTETYYA
;
A
#
# COMPACT_ATOMS: atom_id res chain seq x y z
N MET A 1 -6.03 -19.19 2.06
CA MET A 1 -6.42 -18.60 0.77
C MET A 1 -6.88 -19.72 -0.15
N ASP A 2 -8.06 -19.59 -0.76
CA ASP A 2 -8.57 -20.59 -1.72
C ASP A 2 -7.73 -20.57 -3.02
N ARG A 3 -7.62 -21.72 -3.69
CA ARG A 3 -6.88 -21.92 -4.94
C ARG A 3 -7.39 -21.01 -6.07
N ARG A 4 -8.66 -20.62 -6.01
CA ARG A 4 -9.29 -19.66 -6.92
C ARG A 4 -8.77 -18.23 -6.74
N SER A 5 -8.68 -17.76 -5.49
CA SER A 5 -8.14 -16.43 -5.17
C SER A 5 -6.69 -16.27 -5.64
N TYR A 6 -5.88 -17.33 -5.47
CA TYR A 6 -4.50 -17.32 -5.96
C TYR A 6 -4.42 -17.17 -7.49
N ARG A 7 -5.27 -17.86 -8.25
CA ARG A 7 -5.29 -17.73 -9.72
C ARG A 7 -5.69 -16.32 -10.17
N VAL A 8 -6.66 -15.70 -9.50
CA VAL A 8 -7.09 -14.33 -9.80
C VAL A 8 -5.96 -13.34 -9.56
N ILE A 9 -5.29 -13.43 -8.40
CA ILE A 9 -4.15 -12.56 -8.08
C ILE A 9 -2.99 -12.80 -9.06
N SER A 10 -2.70 -14.06 -9.37
CA SER A 10 -1.67 -14.43 -10.35
C SER A 10 -1.97 -13.85 -11.73
N PHE A 11 -3.23 -13.87 -12.17
CA PHE A 11 -3.65 -13.26 -13.44
C PHE A 11 -3.45 -11.75 -13.45
N ILE A 12 -3.88 -11.05 -12.39
CA ILE A 12 -3.69 -9.59 -12.26
C ILE A 12 -2.19 -9.24 -12.25
N LEU A 13 -1.38 -10.00 -11.51
CA LEU A 13 0.07 -9.81 -11.47
C LEU A 13 0.71 -10.12 -12.82
N HIS A 14 0.24 -11.13 -13.55
CA HIS A 14 0.75 -11.45 -14.88
C HIS A 14 0.51 -10.31 -15.87
N LEU A 15 -0.69 -9.72 -15.87
CA LEU A 15 -0.99 -8.52 -16.65
C LEU A 15 -0.11 -7.33 -16.25
N ALA A 16 0.13 -7.14 -14.95
CA ALA A 16 1.05 -6.12 -14.46
C ALA A 16 2.50 -6.38 -14.91
N THR A 17 2.98 -7.64 -14.93
CA THR A 17 4.35 -8.01 -15.36
C THR A 17 4.64 -7.70 -16.81
N ASN A 18 3.62 -7.67 -17.66
CA ASN A 18 3.79 -7.25 -19.04
C ASN A 18 4.13 -5.76 -19.17
N LYS A 19 3.88 -4.94 -18.13
CA LYS A 19 4.25 -3.52 -18.10
C LYS A 19 5.55 -3.30 -17.32
N LYS A 20 6.68 -3.29 -18.01
CA LYS A 20 7.99 -2.95 -17.42
C LYS A 20 7.99 -1.61 -16.69
N SER A 21 7.22 -0.64 -17.18
CA SER A 21 7.02 0.68 -16.56
C SER A 21 6.43 0.57 -15.15
N PHE A 22 5.45 -0.32 -14.94
CA PHE A 22 4.83 -0.54 -13.62
C PHE A 22 5.87 -0.95 -12.59
N PHE A 23 6.70 -1.95 -12.89
CA PHE A 23 7.76 -2.42 -11.98
C PHE A 23 8.83 -1.36 -11.73
N PHE A 24 9.23 -0.61 -12.76
CA PHE A 24 10.17 0.49 -12.60
C PHE A 24 9.66 1.52 -11.59
N TRP A 25 8.43 2.02 -11.77
CA TRP A 25 7.86 3.00 -10.85
C TRP A 25 7.59 2.43 -9.45
N LEU A 26 7.30 1.13 -9.36
CA LEU A 26 7.14 0.41 -8.10
C LEU A 26 8.47 0.37 -7.33
N SER A 27 9.59 0.11 -8.01
CA SER A 27 10.93 0.20 -7.42
C SER A 27 11.28 1.63 -7.00
N VAL A 28 10.99 2.63 -7.84
CA VAL A 28 11.18 4.05 -7.46
C VAL A 28 10.37 4.40 -6.22
N ARG A 29 9.12 3.90 -6.11
CA ARG A 29 8.28 4.11 -4.93
C ARG A 29 8.87 3.45 -3.68
N PHE A 30 9.42 2.25 -3.80
CA PHE A 30 10.11 1.55 -2.72
C PHE A 30 11.29 2.36 -2.19
N VAL A 31 12.15 2.88 -3.07
CA VAL A 31 13.27 3.75 -2.67
C VAL A 31 12.76 5.04 -2.04
N SER A 32 11.71 5.65 -2.60
CA SER A 32 11.10 6.86 -2.05
C SER A 32 10.53 6.64 -0.65
N ALA A 33 9.99 5.46 -0.33
CA ALA A 33 9.48 5.15 1.00
C ALA A 33 10.58 5.09 2.09
N ILE A 34 11.86 4.96 1.71
CA ILE A 34 13.00 4.99 2.64
C ILE A 34 13.38 6.43 3.03
N LEU A 35 13.21 7.39 2.13
CA LEU A 35 13.63 8.79 2.34
C LEU A 35 12.99 9.47 3.57
N PRO A 36 11.71 9.23 3.91
CA PRO A 36 11.13 9.71 5.16
C PRO A 36 11.90 9.23 6.40
N LEU A 37 12.39 7.99 6.41
CA LEU A 37 13.16 7.43 7.53
C LEU A 37 14.52 8.13 7.67
N ILE A 38 15.19 8.42 6.55
CA ILE A 38 16.43 9.22 6.55
C ILE A 38 16.17 10.59 7.15
N THR A 39 15.02 11.21 6.83
CA THR A 39 14.70 12.53 7.37
C THR A 39 14.48 12.51 8.88
N ILE A 40 13.89 11.44 9.43
CA ILE A 40 13.76 11.26 10.88
C ILE A 40 15.15 11.22 11.54
N TYR A 41 16.09 10.48 10.96
CA TYR A 41 17.47 10.44 11.44
C TYR A 41 18.15 11.82 11.39
N GLN A 42 17.95 12.58 10.31
CA GLN A 42 18.50 13.93 10.19
C GLN A 42 17.95 14.90 11.24
N PHE A 43 16.66 14.79 11.60
CA PHE A 43 16.12 15.58 12.71
C PHE A 43 16.76 15.21 14.04
N SER A 44 16.94 13.92 14.31
CA SER A 44 17.67 13.46 15.51
C SER A 44 19.11 14.00 15.54
N HIS A 45 19.79 14.04 14.40
CA HIS A 45 21.12 14.63 14.30
C HIS A 45 21.13 16.13 14.61
N VAL A 46 20.15 16.90 14.13
CA VAL A 46 20.01 18.32 14.46
C VAL A 46 19.80 18.53 15.96
N VAL A 47 18.98 17.70 16.60
CA VAL A 47 18.80 17.74 18.07
C VAL A 47 20.13 17.50 18.78
N GLY A 48 20.90 16.49 18.35
CA GLY A 48 22.22 16.22 18.92
C GLY A 48 23.21 17.39 18.74
N LEU A 49 23.19 18.08 17.59
CA LEU A 49 24.01 19.28 17.37
C LEU A 49 23.62 20.44 18.30
N LEU A 50 22.32 20.60 18.57
CA LEU A 50 21.80 21.61 19.50
C LEU A 50 22.20 21.30 20.94
N GLU A 51 22.07 20.05 21.39
CA GLU A 51 22.47 19.61 22.73
C GLU A 51 23.98 19.78 22.96
N ALA A 52 24.79 19.47 21.95
CA ALA A 52 26.24 19.66 21.97
C ALA A 52 26.68 21.14 21.86
N LYS A 53 25.73 22.08 21.74
CA LYS A 53 26.00 23.52 21.52
C LYS A 53 26.95 23.76 20.35
N SER A 54 26.75 23.00 19.27
CA SER A 54 27.60 23.08 18.09
C SER A 54 27.53 24.46 17.42
N PRO A 55 28.58 24.88 16.69
CA PRO A 55 28.56 26.12 15.92
C PRO A 55 27.34 26.21 14.99
N PHE A 56 26.75 27.40 14.88
CA PHE A 56 25.56 27.64 14.06
C PHE A 56 25.71 27.15 12.62
N ILE A 57 26.91 27.27 12.04
CA ILE A 57 27.19 26.83 10.67
C ILE A 57 26.89 25.34 10.45
N ASN A 58 27.13 24.48 11.46
CA ASN A 58 26.85 23.05 11.36
C ASN A 58 25.34 22.78 11.37
N ILE A 59 24.59 23.49 12.21
CA ILE A 59 23.13 23.40 12.28
C ILE A 59 22.51 23.91 10.97
N PHE A 60 23.01 25.03 10.44
CA PHE A 60 22.55 25.61 9.20
C PHE A 60 22.70 24.64 8.01
N TRP A 61 23.87 24.00 7.87
CA TRP A 61 24.09 22.99 6.83
C TRP A 61 23.21 21.75 7.01
N ALA A 62 23.00 21.30 8.25
CA ALA A 62 22.09 20.19 8.53
C ALA A 62 20.64 20.53 8.11
N LEU A 63 20.18 21.76 8.36
CA LEU A 63 18.86 22.23 7.93
C LEU A 63 18.73 22.32 6.40
N ILE A 64 19.75 22.83 5.70
CA ILE A 64 19.78 22.82 4.23
C ILE A 64 19.69 21.39 3.71
N TRP A 65 20.43 20.47 4.31
CA TRP A 65 20.42 19.07 3.88
C TRP A 65 19.05 18.42 4.08
N ILE A 66 18.39 18.66 5.21
CA ILE A 66 17.01 18.23 5.45
C ILE A 66 16.07 18.79 4.36
N PHE A 67 16.21 20.07 4.02
CA PHE A 67 15.39 20.70 3.01
C PHE A 67 15.56 20.05 1.62
N VAL A 68 16.81 19.78 1.21
CA VAL A 68 17.10 19.09 -0.06
C VAL A 68 16.51 17.69 -0.07
N VAL A 69 16.72 16.91 0.99
CA VAL A 69 16.17 15.55 1.09
C VAL A 69 14.65 15.56 1.06
N ARG A 70 14.00 16.53 1.70
CA ARG A 70 12.53 16.70 1.67
C ARG A 70 11.99 17.05 0.30
N ILE A 71 12.69 17.87 -0.48
CA ILE A 71 12.29 18.16 -1.86
C ILE A 71 12.36 16.89 -2.71
N VAL A 72 13.48 16.16 -2.62
CA VAL A 72 13.69 14.92 -3.39
C VAL A 72 12.66 13.85 -3.00
N ASP A 73 12.42 13.66 -1.70
CA ASP A 73 11.40 12.76 -1.16
C ASP A 73 10.01 13.07 -1.74
N ASN A 74 9.55 14.32 -1.57
CA ASN A 74 8.23 14.71 -2.05
C ASN A 74 8.09 14.59 -3.57
N PHE A 75 9.12 14.97 -4.32
CA PHE A 75 9.12 14.85 -5.77
C PHE A 75 9.03 13.39 -6.23
N LEU A 76 9.89 12.51 -5.69
CA LEU A 76 9.88 11.09 -6.04
C LEU A 76 8.58 10.41 -5.61
N ARG A 77 8.04 10.76 -4.43
CA ARG A 77 6.77 10.25 -3.92
C ARG A 77 5.61 10.62 -4.85
N LEU A 78 5.44 11.90 -5.15
CA LEU A 78 4.36 12.37 -6.03
C LEU A 78 4.51 11.76 -7.43
N ARG A 79 5.72 11.81 -7.99
CA ARG A 79 5.96 11.30 -9.34
C ARG A 79 5.69 9.80 -9.46
N SER A 80 6.14 9.01 -8.49
CA SER A 80 5.94 7.56 -8.50
C SER A 80 4.47 7.18 -8.30
N ILE A 81 3.75 7.82 -7.37
CA ILE A 81 2.32 7.58 -7.14
C ILE A 81 1.52 7.87 -8.42
N THR A 82 1.71 9.04 -9.00
CA THR A 82 0.98 9.45 -10.21
C THR A 82 1.28 8.52 -11.37
N LYS A 83 2.54 8.12 -11.57
CA LYS A 83 2.90 7.18 -12.64
C LYS A 83 2.33 5.78 -12.42
N LEU A 84 2.35 5.28 -11.19
CA LEU A 84 1.71 4.00 -10.86
C LEU A 84 0.19 4.05 -11.05
N GLU A 85 -0.47 5.18 -10.78
CA GLU A 85 -1.91 5.34 -11.07
C GLU A 85 -2.23 5.24 -12.56
N TYR A 86 -1.42 5.87 -13.41
CA TYR A 86 -1.58 5.73 -14.86
C TYR A 86 -1.40 4.28 -15.32
N GLU A 87 -0.40 3.57 -14.80
CA GLU A 87 -0.17 2.16 -15.14
C GLU A 87 -1.31 1.25 -14.63
N ILE A 88 -1.80 1.47 -13.41
CA ILE A 88 -2.94 0.71 -12.84
C ILE A 88 -4.21 0.95 -13.64
N ALA A 89 -4.51 2.20 -13.99
CA ALA A 89 -5.64 2.52 -14.85
C ALA A 89 -5.51 1.83 -16.21
N SER A 90 -4.30 1.84 -16.78
CA SER A 90 -4.04 1.17 -18.06
C SER A 90 -4.21 -0.35 -17.96
N ILE A 91 -3.78 -1.00 -16.87
CA ILE A 91 -4.03 -2.43 -16.62
C ILE A 91 -5.55 -2.70 -16.51
N SER A 92 -6.30 -1.83 -15.84
CA SER A 92 -7.77 -1.95 -15.75
C SER A 92 -8.43 -1.90 -17.14
N PHE A 93 -7.97 -1.00 -18.02
CA PHE A 93 -8.42 -0.95 -19.41
C PHE A 93 -8.03 -2.21 -20.21
N ASP A 94 -6.82 -2.73 -20.02
CA ASP A 94 -6.37 -3.94 -20.70
C ASP A 94 -7.21 -5.16 -20.29
N ILE A 95 -7.58 -5.27 -19.01
CA ILE A 95 -8.52 -6.28 -18.51
C ILE A 95 -9.87 -6.15 -19.21
N HIS A 96 -10.40 -4.93 -19.29
CA HIS A 96 -11.67 -4.67 -19.93
C HIS A 96 -11.65 -5.11 -21.41
N ASN A 97 -10.61 -4.71 -22.14
CA ASN A 97 -10.44 -5.05 -23.55
C ASN A 97 -10.24 -6.56 -23.77
N PHE A 98 -9.46 -7.23 -22.92
CA PHE A 98 -9.21 -8.67 -23.00
C PHE A 98 -10.50 -9.49 -22.88
N PHE A 99 -11.37 -9.15 -21.92
CA PHE A 99 -12.63 -9.88 -21.74
C PHE A 99 -13.70 -9.47 -22.77
N LEU A 100 -13.68 -8.23 -23.27
CA LEU A 100 -14.61 -7.81 -24.32
C LEU A 100 -14.26 -8.38 -25.70
N SER A 101 -12.98 -8.62 -26.01
CA SER A 101 -12.56 -9.07 -27.33
C SER A 101 -13.08 -10.46 -27.71
N ASP A 102 -13.39 -11.30 -26.72
CA ASP A 102 -13.85 -12.68 -26.92
C ASP A 102 -15.31 -12.90 -26.47
N LEU A 103 -16.06 -11.81 -26.31
CA LEU A 103 -17.41 -11.83 -25.77
C LEU A 103 -18.43 -12.38 -26.80
N LYS A 104 -18.85 -13.64 -26.62
CA LYS A 104 -19.96 -14.24 -27.36
C LYS A 104 -21.22 -14.24 -26.49
N THR A 105 -22.24 -13.46 -26.87
CA THR A 105 -23.50 -13.36 -26.11
C THR A 105 -24.69 -13.58 -27.01
N ASN A 106 -25.67 -14.36 -26.55
CA ASN A 106 -26.87 -14.65 -27.32
C ASN A 106 -28.02 -13.70 -26.99
N THR A 107 -28.00 -13.06 -25.80
CA THR A 107 -29.07 -12.15 -25.36
C THR A 107 -28.53 -10.81 -24.83
N LYS A 108 -29.36 -9.76 -24.91
CA LYS A 108 -29.01 -8.41 -24.42
C LYS A 108 -28.81 -8.38 -22.90
N LEU A 109 -29.56 -9.19 -22.16
CA LEU A 109 -29.52 -9.25 -20.70
C LEU A 109 -28.22 -9.91 -20.22
N GLU A 110 -27.88 -11.07 -20.78
CA GLU A 110 -26.61 -11.77 -20.56
C GLU A 110 -25.41 -10.87 -20.88
N ARG A 111 -25.49 -10.11 -21.99
CA ARG A 111 -24.45 -9.13 -22.34
C ARG A 111 -24.28 -8.03 -21.28
N HIS A 112 -25.37 -7.53 -20.73
CA HIS A 112 -25.30 -6.49 -19.70
C HIS A 112 -24.65 -7.02 -18.41
N GLU A 113 -25.05 -8.22 -17.97
CA GLU A 113 -24.50 -8.86 -16.78
C GLU A 113 -23.01 -9.19 -16.91
N ILE A 114 -22.57 -9.69 -18.08
CA ILE A 114 -21.16 -9.98 -18.31
C ILE A 114 -20.34 -8.69 -18.36
N VAL A 115 -20.81 -7.65 -19.05
CA VAL A 115 -20.11 -6.34 -19.09
C VAL A 115 -20.00 -5.74 -17.69
N GLN A 116 -21.06 -5.81 -16.89
CA GLN A 116 -21.04 -5.33 -15.51
C GLN A 116 -20.07 -6.14 -14.65
N SER A 117 -20.00 -7.46 -14.85
CA SER A 117 -19.06 -8.33 -14.14
C SER A 117 -17.60 -8.02 -14.51
N ILE A 118 -17.30 -7.81 -15.80
CA ILE A 118 -15.97 -7.39 -16.27
C ILE A 118 -15.57 -6.06 -15.65
N ARG A 119 -16.50 -5.09 -15.62
CA ARG A 119 -16.28 -3.79 -14.99
C ARG A 119 -15.96 -3.93 -13.50
N ASN A 120 -16.80 -4.65 -12.76
CA ASN A 120 -16.59 -4.90 -11.33
C ASN A 120 -15.23 -5.58 -11.07
N PHE A 121 -14.84 -6.52 -11.94
CA PHE A 121 -13.54 -7.19 -11.84
C PHE A 121 -12.36 -6.25 -12.11
N ALA A 122 -12.46 -5.39 -13.13
CA ALA A 122 -11.45 -4.39 -13.46
C ALA A 122 -11.29 -3.35 -12.32
N ASP A 123 -12.40 -2.88 -11.77
CA ASP A 123 -12.42 -1.97 -10.63
C ASP A 123 -11.79 -2.62 -9.39
N ALA A 124 -12.17 -3.87 -9.06
CA ALA A 124 -11.57 -4.61 -7.96
C ALA A 124 -10.06 -4.87 -8.15
N SER A 125 -9.62 -5.11 -9.39
CA SER A 125 -8.20 -5.26 -9.74
C SER A 125 -7.43 -3.95 -9.52
N SER A 126 -8.00 -2.82 -9.93
CA SER A 126 -7.43 -1.49 -9.69
C SER A 126 -7.31 -1.18 -8.20
N VAL A 127 -8.33 -1.47 -7.40
CA VAL A 127 -8.30 -1.32 -5.94
C VAL A 127 -7.20 -2.19 -5.34
N THR A 128 -7.10 -3.45 -5.76
CA THR A 128 -6.08 -4.39 -5.27
C THR A 128 -4.65 -3.89 -5.57
N LEU A 129 -4.39 -3.42 -6.79
CA LEU A 129 -3.10 -2.88 -7.16
C LEU A 129 -2.78 -1.57 -6.42
N ASN A 130 -3.78 -0.73 -6.13
CA ASN A 130 -3.61 0.48 -5.33
C ASN A 130 -3.25 0.16 -3.87
N LEU A 131 -3.81 -0.90 -3.28
CA LEU A 131 -3.42 -1.39 -1.96
C LEU A 131 -1.97 -1.87 -1.96
N ILE A 132 -1.51 -2.54 -3.02
CA ILE A 132 -0.10 -2.95 -3.15
C ILE A 132 0.81 -1.71 -3.30
N LYS A 133 0.42 -0.74 -4.14
CA LYS A 133 1.17 0.47 -4.46
C LYS A 133 1.53 1.30 -3.22
N GLN A 134 0.55 1.57 -2.37
CA GLN A 134 0.69 2.59 -1.33
C GLN A 134 0.85 1.97 0.06
N PRO A 135 -0.19 1.39 0.70
CA PRO A 135 -0.01 0.77 2.00
C PRO A 135 0.91 -0.46 1.92
N GLY A 136 0.91 -1.23 0.83
CA GLY A 136 1.76 -2.41 0.68
C GLY A 136 3.25 -2.08 0.76
N ILE A 137 3.73 -1.17 -0.09
CA ILE A 137 5.15 -0.75 -0.10
C ILE A 137 5.53 -0.09 1.23
N ASP A 138 4.74 0.86 1.71
CA ASP A 138 5.06 1.59 2.94
C ASP A 138 5.11 0.65 4.15
N SER A 139 4.23 -0.35 4.21
CA SER A 139 4.23 -1.37 5.28
C SER A 139 5.44 -2.29 5.19
N ILE A 140 5.83 -2.75 4.01
CA ILE A 140 7.01 -3.62 3.83
C ILE A 140 8.27 -2.87 4.25
N VAL A 141 8.44 -1.63 3.79
CA VAL A 141 9.60 -0.79 4.13
C VAL A 141 9.63 -0.54 5.64
N SER A 142 8.49 -0.20 6.24
CA SER A 142 8.38 0.03 7.68
C SER A 142 8.71 -1.23 8.48
N LEU A 143 8.14 -2.38 8.12
CA LEU A 143 8.35 -3.65 8.81
C LEU A 143 9.78 -4.17 8.68
N THR A 144 10.46 -3.90 7.56
CA THR A 144 11.82 -4.38 7.31
C THR A 144 12.90 -3.46 7.88
N LEU A 145 12.67 -2.14 7.89
CA LEU A 145 13.69 -1.17 8.31
C LEU A 145 13.53 -0.70 9.76
N ILE A 146 12.30 -0.46 10.24
CA ILE A 146 12.09 0.10 11.58
C ILE A 146 12.55 -0.86 12.69
N PRO A 147 12.22 -2.17 12.67
CA PRO A 147 12.62 -3.07 13.76
C PRO A 147 14.14 -3.22 13.92
N PRO A 148 14.94 -3.39 12.84
CA PRO A 148 16.40 -3.37 12.97
C PRO A 148 16.93 -2.04 13.51
N ILE A 149 16.42 -0.89 13.03
CA ILE A 149 16.86 0.43 13.51
C ILE A 149 16.61 0.55 15.02
N LEU A 150 15.42 0.20 15.49
CA LEU A 150 15.08 0.25 16.92
C LEU A 150 15.91 -0.73 17.75
N PHE A 151 16.18 -1.94 17.23
CA PHE A 151 16.99 -2.93 17.90
C PHE A 151 18.40 -2.42 18.20
N PHE A 152 19.02 -1.69 17.26
CA PHE A 152 20.36 -1.12 17.45
C PHE A 152 20.37 0.19 18.24
N LEU A 153 19.30 0.98 18.20
CA LEU A 153 19.24 2.29 18.85
C LEU A 153 18.85 2.20 20.32
N ASP A 154 17.78 1.48 20.64
CA ASP A 154 17.35 1.22 22.02
C ASP A 154 16.51 -0.07 22.11
N PHE A 155 17.13 -1.12 22.65
CA PHE A 155 16.50 -2.43 22.80
C PHE A 155 15.24 -2.40 23.68
N ARG A 156 15.14 -1.49 24.66
CA ARG A 156 13.95 -1.38 25.52
C ARG A 156 12.76 -0.82 24.74
N VAL A 157 13.00 0.23 23.95
CA VAL A 157 11.99 0.83 23.07
C VAL A 157 11.56 -0.15 21.99
N PHE A 158 12.49 -0.97 21.49
CA PHE A 158 12.17 -2.07 20.57
C PHE A 158 11.17 -3.07 21.17
N ILE A 159 11.42 -3.59 22.39
CA ILE A 159 10.49 -4.53 23.05
C ILE A 159 9.12 -3.88 23.26
N LEU A 160 9.08 -2.63 23.73
CA LEU A 160 7.83 -1.90 23.95
C LEU A 160 7.01 -1.74 22.66
N ASN A 161 7.66 -1.38 21.55
CA ASN A 161 6.98 -1.28 20.26
C ASN A 161 6.44 -2.65 19.81
N PHE A 162 7.21 -3.72 20.01
CA PHE A 162 6.77 -5.07 19.65
C PHE A 162 5.57 -5.51 20.49
N ALA A 163 5.59 -5.26 21.79
CA ALA A 163 4.47 -5.52 22.69
C ALA A 163 3.24 -4.70 22.30
N TYR A 164 3.41 -3.41 21.96
CA TYR A 164 2.34 -2.55 21.48
C TYR A 164 1.69 -3.09 20.21
N VAL A 165 2.49 -3.47 19.20
CA VAL A 165 2.00 -4.08 17.96
C VAL A 165 1.23 -5.38 18.25
N PHE A 166 1.74 -6.22 19.15
CA PHE A 166 1.08 -7.47 19.51
C PHE A 166 -0.29 -7.23 20.17
N ILE A 167 -0.37 -6.32 21.14
CA ILE A 167 -1.62 -5.94 21.79
C ILE A 167 -2.60 -5.37 20.75
N TYR A 168 -2.11 -4.51 19.86
CA TYR A 168 -2.93 -3.93 18.80
C TYR A 168 -3.53 -5.01 17.89
N ILE A 169 -2.72 -5.98 17.43
CA ILE A 169 -3.18 -7.11 16.63
C ILE A 169 -4.23 -7.94 17.37
N ALA A 170 -4.04 -8.18 18.67
CA ALA A 170 -4.98 -8.94 19.48
C ALA A 170 -6.34 -8.23 19.60
N ILE A 171 -6.33 -6.92 19.88
CA ILE A 171 -7.54 -6.10 19.94
C ILE A 171 -8.22 -6.06 18.59
N ASP A 172 -7.48 -5.77 17.51
CA ASP A 172 -8.03 -5.67 16.16
C ASP A 172 -8.66 -6.99 15.69
N THR A 173 -8.01 -8.12 15.97
CA THR A 173 -8.55 -9.45 15.66
C THR A 173 -9.84 -9.70 16.43
N TYR A 174 -9.86 -9.41 17.72
CA TYR A 174 -11.06 -9.58 18.56
C TYR A 174 -12.21 -8.71 18.07
N THR A 175 -11.96 -7.43 17.85
CA THR A 175 -12.95 -6.45 17.38
C THR A 175 -13.49 -6.81 16.00
N THR A 176 -12.61 -7.22 15.08
CA THR A 176 -13.00 -7.67 13.73
C THR A 176 -13.90 -8.90 13.79
N GLN A 177 -13.57 -9.90 14.61
CA GLN A 177 -14.41 -11.09 14.78
C GLN A 177 -15.77 -10.73 15.38
N HIS A 178 -15.80 -9.84 16.38
CA HIS A 178 -17.04 -9.39 17.00
C HIS A 178 -17.97 -8.70 15.98
N TYR A 179 -17.45 -7.75 15.20
CA TYR A 179 -18.24 -7.05 14.18
C TYR A 179 -18.63 -7.96 13.00
N ALA A 180 -17.79 -8.90 12.61
CA ALA A 180 -18.16 -9.90 11.59
C ALA A 180 -19.34 -10.75 12.05
N HIS A 181 -19.37 -11.14 13.33
CA HIS A 181 -20.49 -11.88 13.91
C HIS A 181 -21.78 -11.05 13.91
N LEU A 182 -21.72 -9.78 14.37
CA LEU A 182 -22.88 -8.88 14.34
C LEU A 182 -23.41 -8.65 12.92
N LYS A 183 -22.52 -8.46 11.96
CA LYS A 183 -22.88 -8.32 10.54
C LYS A 183 -23.59 -9.56 10.01
N ASN A 184 -23.10 -10.75 10.34
CA ASN A 184 -23.74 -11.99 9.92
C ASN A 184 -25.14 -12.14 10.51
N ILE A 185 -25.32 -11.81 11.80
CA ILE A 185 -26.65 -11.80 12.42
C ILE A 185 -27.60 -10.85 11.68
N LEU A 186 -27.14 -9.63 11.39
CA LEU A 186 -27.94 -8.64 10.67
C LEU A 186 -28.32 -9.10 9.25
N ASN A 187 -27.36 -9.68 8.52
CA ASN A 187 -27.60 -10.23 7.19
C ASN A 187 -28.64 -11.35 7.23
N THR A 188 -28.52 -12.30 8.17
CA THR A 188 -29.51 -13.37 8.35
C THR A 188 -30.90 -12.81 8.63
N HIS A 189 -31.04 -11.81 9.51
CA HIS A 189 -32.33 -11.18 9.77
C HIS A 189 -32.91 -10.48 8.55
N THR A 190 -32.06 -9.84 7.75
CA THR A 190 -32.47 -9.15 6.52
C THR A 190 -32.91 -10.15 5.45
N GLU A 191 -32.16 -11.22 5.25
CA GLU A 191 -32.51 -12.31 4.34
C GLU A 191 -33.84 -12.96 4.74
N THR A 192 -34.07 -13.24 6.03
CA THR A 192 -35.35 -13.78 6.51
C THR A 192 -36.52 -12.80 6.37
N TYR A 193 -36.26 -11.48 6.41
CA TYR A 193 -37.30 -10.47 6.25
C TYR A 193 -37.76 -10.31 4.79
N TYR A 194 -36.87 -10.55 3.82
CA TYR A 194 -37.14 -10.44 2.39
C TYR A 194 -37.38 -11.80 1.69
N ALA A 195 -37.34 -12.92 2.43
CA ALA A 195 -37.66 -14.27 1.96
C ALA A 195 -39.16 -14.59 2.11
#